data_AF-A0A645ISD1-F1
#
_entry.id   AF-A0A645ISD1-F1
#
_cell.length_a   1.000
_cell.length_b   1.000
_cell.length_c   1.000
_cell.angle_alpha   90.00
_cell.angle_beta   90.00
_cell.angle_gamma   90.00
#
_symmetry.space_group_name_H-M   'P 1'
#
loop_
_entity.id
_entity.type
_entity.pdbx_description
1 polymer ?
#
loop_
_entity_poly.entity_id
_entity_poly.type
_entity_poly.pdbx_seq_one_letter_code
_entity_poly.pdbx_strand_id
1 'polypeptide(L)' 'MQIATLTEGKRVTIRSIDHPEYSTTIDRLQACILPAGLGRHEYVNEDGSHAMVVLIRMKKG' A
#
# COMPACT_ATOMS: atom_id res chain seq x y z
N MET A 1 -1.17 10.96 -6.39
CA MET A 1 -2.23 9.96 -6.20
C MET A 1 -1.76 8.68 -6.87
N GLN A 2 -1.92 7.54 -6.19
CA GLN A 2 -1.63 6.23 -6.78
C GLN A 2 -2.65 5.20 -6.29
N ILE A 3 -2.81 4.13 -7.05
CA ILE A 3 -3.61 2.97 -6.68
C ILE A 3 -2.63 1.83 -6.38
N ALA A 4 -2.76 1.25 -5.19
CA ALA A 4 -1.96 0.10 -4.78
C ALA A 4 -2.85 -1.14 -4.70
N THR A 5 -2.46 -2.20 -5.39
CA THR A 5 -3.21 -3.46 -5.46
C THR A 5 -2.35 -4.61 -4.97
N LEU A 6 -2.86 -5.46 -4.07
CA LEU A 6 -2.17 -6.66 -3.61
C LEU A 6 -2.43 -7.82 -4.58
N THR A 7 -1.46 -8.17 -5.41
CA THR A 7 -1.59 -9.24 -6.42
C THR A 7 -1.15 -10.61 -5.91
N GLU A 8 -0.21 -10.64 -4.98
CA GLU A 8 0.29 -11.86 -4.31
C GLU A 8 0.54 -11.58 -2.83
N GLY A 9 0.39 -12.60 -1.97
CA GLY A 9 0.40 -12.47 -0.51
C GLY A 9 -1.01 -12.50 0.08
N LYS A 10 -1.12 -12.53 1.42
CA LYS A 10 -2.44 -12.63 2.10
C LYS A 10 -3.03 -11.28 2.44
N ARG A 11 -2.23 -10.43 3.11
CA ARG A 11 -2.62 -9.15 3.65
C ARG A 11 -1.41 -8.23 3.76
N VAL A 12 -1.58 -6.97 3.36
CA VAL A 12 -0.57 -5.93 3.52
C VAL A 12 -1.20 -4.73 4.20
N THR A 13 -0.47 -4.17 5.17
CA THR A 13 -0.79 -2.89 5.81
C THR A 13 0.00 -1.79 5.13
N ILE A 14 -0.69 -0.79 4.58
CA ILE A 14 -0.07 0.47 4.15
C ILE A 14 -0.14 1.44 5.32
N ARG A 15 1.01 1.97 5.74
CA ARG A 15 1.11 2.87 6.90
C ARG A 15 1.95 4.09 6.58
N SER A 16 1.49 5.29 6.94
CA SER A 16 2.31 6.49 6.85
C SER A 16 3.47 6.42 7.85
N ILE A 17 4.66 6.84 7.40
CA ILE A 17 5.86 6.90 8.26
C ILE A 17 5.76 8.09 9.23
N ASP A 18 5.22 9.21 8.76
CA ASP A 18 5.13 10.46 9.53
C ASP A 18 3.96 10.45 10.52
N HIS A 19 2.88 9.71 10.19
CA HIS A 19 1.66 9.56 10.99
C HIS A 19 1.21 8.08 11.04
N PRO A 20 1.81 7.23 11.90
CA PRO A 20 1.52 5.79 11.94
C PRO A 20 0.05 5.42 12.17
N GLU A 21 -0.74 6.33 12.75
CA GLU A 21 -2.19 6.21 12.90
C GLU A 21 -2.94 6.23 11.55
N TYR A 22 -2.35 6.82 10.51
CA TYR A 22 -2.86 6.77 9.15
C TYR A 22 -2.41 5.49 8.48
N SER A 23 -3.26 4.48 8.60
CA SER A 23 -3.02 3.16 8.03
C SER A 23 -4.29 2.57 7.43
N THR A 24 -4.09 1.64 6.51
CA THR A 24 -5.16 0.79 5.98
C THR A 24 -4.60 -0.57 5.63
N THR A 25 -5.47 -1.59 5.61
CA THR A 25 -5.11 -2.95 5.23
C THR A 25 -5.81 -3.33 3.95
N ILE A 26 -5.11 -4.00 3.05
CA ILE A 26 -5.70 -4.62 1.86
C ILE A 26 -5.41 -6.12 1.87
N ASP A 27 -6.45 -6.90 1.58
CA ASP A 27 -6.35 -8.35 1.36
C ASP A 27 -6.03 -8.66 -0.12
N ARG A 28 -5.67 -9.90 -0.41
CA ARG A 28 -5.34 -10.34 -1.76
C ARG A 28 -6.45 -9.99 -2.75
N LEU A 29 -6.06 -9.43 -3.91
CA LEU A 29 -6.94 -8.92 -4.96
C LEU A 29 -7.75 -7.67 -4.60
N GLN A 30 -7.46 -7.03 -3.47
CA GLN A 30 -8.00 -5.71 -3.14
C GLN A 30 -7.02 -4.60 -3.52
N ALA A 31 -7.58 -3.40 -3.66
CA ALA A 31 -6.83 -2.20 -3.96
C ALA A 31 -7.27 -1.05 -3.05
N CYS A 32 -6.34 -0.13 -2.80
CA CYS A 32 -6.63 1.13 -2.13
C CYS A 32 -6.10 2.32 -2.92
N ILE A 33 -6.77 3.46 -2.80
CA ILE A 33 -6.27 4.73 -3.31
C ILE A 33 -5.39 5.36 -2.23
N LEU A 34 -4.17 5.71 -2.61
CA LEU A 34 -3.23 6.45 -1.77
C LEU A 34 -3.21 7.92 -2.22
N PRO A 35 -3.77 8.84 -1.40
CA PRO A 35 -3.77 10.28 -1.69
C PRO A 35 -2.34 10.81 -1.78
N ALA A 36 -2.13 11.86 -2.59
CA ALA A 36 -0.81 12.52 -2.66
C ALA A 36 -0.37 13.08 -1.30
N GLY A 37 -1.33 13.51 -0.48
CA GLY A 37 -1.08 14.06 0.86
C GLY A 37 -0.70 13.03 1.93
N LEU A 38 -0.81 11.71 1.66
CA LEU A 38 -0.38 10.69 2.61
C LEU A 38 1.14 10.72 2.87
N GLY A 39 1.90 11.26 1.92
CA GLY A 39 3.34 11.39 2.03
C GLY A 39 4.07 10.05 1.98
N ARG A 40 5.13 9.93 2.79
CA ARG A 40 5.95 8.72 2.86
C ARG A 40 5.18 7.64 3.59
N HIS A 41 5.14 6.45 3.01
CA HIS A 41 4.46 5.29 3.57
C HIS A 41 5.25 4.02 3.27
N GLU A 42 4.99 3.01 4.08
CA GLU A 42 5.55 1.68 3.96
C GLU A 42 4.46 0.64 3.70
N TYR A 43 4.87 -0.50 3.16
CA TYR A 43 4.03 -1.68 2.99
C TYR A 43 4.55 -2.75 3.96
N VAL A 44 3.74 -3.13 4.94
CA VAL A 44 4.07 -4.17 5.92
C VAL A 44 3.34 -5.45 5.53
N ASN A 45 4.09 -6.52 5.24
CA ASN A 45 3.50 -7.84 5.05
C ASN A 45 3.23 -8.48 6.42
N GLU A 46 1.96 -8.67 6.75
CA GLU A 46 1.54 -9.23 8.04
C GLU A 46 1.83 -10.75 8.16
N ASP A 47 1.99 -11.46 7.03
CA ASP A 47 2.15 -12.92 7.01
C ASP A 47 3.62 -13.37 6.98
N GLY A 48 4.57 -12.43 6.89
CA GLY A 48 6.02 -12.73 6.80
C GLY A 48 6.46 -13.51 5.54
N SER A 49 5.52 -13.88 4.69
CA SER A 49 5.72 -14.59 3.42
C SER A 49 6.10 -13.64 2.29
N HIS A 50 6.00 -14.10 1.04
CA HIS A 50 6.16 -13.23 -0.11
C HIS A 50 4.87 -12.41 -0.36
N ALA A 51 5.02 -11.13 -0.71
CA ALA A 51 3.91 -10.26 -1.09
C ALA A 51 4.31 -9.40 -2.28
N MET A 52 3.38 -9.21 -3.21
CA MET A 52 3.57 -8.40 -4.41
C MET A 52 2.49 -7.33 -4.49
N VAL A 53 2.91 -6.07 -4.47
CA VAL A 53 2.02 -4.92 -4.64
C VAL A 53 2.30 -4.25 -5.98
N VAL A 54 1.26 -4.12 -6.81
CA VAL A 54 1.32 -3.38 -8.06
C VAL A 54 0.86 -1.94 -7.83
N LEU A 55 1.64 -0.99 -8.33
CA LEU A 55 1.36 0.44 -8.21
C LEU A 55 0.99 1.03 -9.56
N ILE A 56 -0.22 1.58 -9.67
CA ILE A 56 -0.62 2.43 -10.77
C ILE A 56 -0.47 3.88 -10.31
N ARG A 57 0.50 4.60 -10.88
CA ARG A 57 0.78 5.99 -10.53
C ARG A 57 1.14 6.82 -11.75
N MET A 58 0.82 8.11 -11.69
CA MET A 58 1.38 9.09 -12.62
C MET A 58 2.86 9.28 -12.29
N LYS A 59 3.73 9.09 -13.29
CA LYS A 59 5.12 9.54 -13.18
C LYS A 59 5.14 11.07 -13.32
N LYS A 60 6.08 11.75 -12.65
CA LYS A 60 6.37 13.16 -13.00
C LYS A 60 6.76 13.17 -14.48
N GLY A 61 6.13 14.05 -15.25
CA GLY A 61 6.58 14.42 -16.59
C GLY A 61 7.90 15.15 -16.53
#